data_AF-A0AAF0RL52-F1
#
_entry.id   AF-A0AAF0RL52-F1
#
_cell.length_a   1.000
_cell.length_b   1.000
_cell.length_c   1.000
_cell.angle_alpha   90.00
_cell.angle_beta   90.00
_cell.angle_gamma   90.00
#
_symmetry.space_group_name_H-M   'P 1'
#
loop_
_entity.id
_entity.type
_entity.pdbx_description
1 polymer ?
#
loop_
_entity_poly.entity_id
_entity_poly.type
_entity_poly.pdbx_seq_one_letter_code
_entity_poly.pdbx_strand_id
1 'polypeptide(L)'
;MQQVLMHRAGTATPRFELRENPRNQAPLSFEDAEAGVRVPRLGSQDLLAIARYAADVGFHIDGFIIEDHTLSPVPTEETDELSETLVNILARDGAFAAALFLDDEFGFYVTGVRLTSADLRSFTLLREGVTRSPAETHLEDFLARAWTVVHFS
;
A
#
# COMPACT_ATOMS: atom_id res chain seq x y z
N MET A 1 -7.15 -5.31 -12.64
CA MET A 1 -6.29 -4.26 -12.04
C MET A 1 -7.07 -2.97 -12.03
N GLN A 2 -7.01 -2.25 -10.93
CA GLN A 2 -7.73 -1.00 -10.72
C GLN A 2 -6.77 0.09 -10.26
N GLN A 3 -7.10 1.33 -10.59
CA GLN A 3 -6.47 2.53 -10.10
C GLN A 3 -7.27 3.07 -8.92
N VAL A 4 -6.61 3.30 -7.80
CA VAL A 4 -7.14 4.01 -6.63
C VAL A 4 -7.10 5.49 -6.95
N LEU A 5 -8.26 6.13 -6.82
CA LEU A 5 -8.43 7.58 -6.96
C LEU A 5 -8.81 8.17 -5.62
N MET A 6 -8.18 9.28 -5.28
CA MET A 6 -8.41 10.05 -4.07
C MET A 6 -9.08 11.36 -4.45
N HIS A 7 -10.30 11.55 -3.95
CA HIS A 7 -11.07 12.79 -4.09
C HIS A 7 -10.88 13.64 -2.84
N ARG A 8 -10.82 14.97 -3.01
CA ARG A 8 -10.61 15.94 -1.92
C ARG A 8 -9.28 15.73 -1.19
N ALA A 9 -8.22 15.53 -1.97
CA ALA A 9 -6.85 15.48 -1.48
C ALA A 9 -6.56 16.70 -0.59
N GLY A 10 -6.07 16.49 0.64
CA GLY A 10 -5.78 17.55 1.62
C GLY A 10 -6.85 17.75 2.71
N THR A 11 -7.91 16.94 2.72
CA THR A 11 -8.84 16.85 3.87
C THR A 11 -8.49 15.66 4.76
N ALA A 12 -8.92 15.68 6.02
CA ALA A 12 -8.63 14.60 6.98
C ALA A 12 -9.20 13.24 6.55
N THR A 13 -10.31 13.24 5.80
CA THR A 13 -11.00 12.03 5.35
C THR A 13 -11.25 12.12 3.84
N PRO A 14 -10.24 11.85 3.00
CA PRO A 14 -10.45 11.80 1.56
C PRO A 14 -11.40 10.65 1.19
N ARG A 15 -12.11 10.81 0.08
CA ARG A 15 -12.96 9.74 -0.46
C ARG A 15 -12.17 8.98 -1.51
N PHE A 16 -12.16 7.66 -1.40
CA PHE A 16 -11.52 6.79 -2.38
C PHE A 16 -12.53 6.23 -3.39
N GLU A 17 -12.05 5.96 -4.59
CA GLU A 17 -12.78 5.30 -5.68
C GLU A 17 -11.81 4.34 -6.38
N LEU A 18 -12.28 3.13 -6.69
CA LEU A 18 -11.54 2.21 -7.55
C LEU A 18 -12.03 2.32 -9.00
N ARG A 19 -11.13 2.66 -9.91
CA ARG A 19 -11.42 2.71 -11.35
C ARG A 19 -10.69 1.61 -12.10
N GLU A 20 -11.37 0.93 -13.03
CA GLU A 20 -10.70 -0.08 -13.84
C GLU A 20 -9.54 0.52 -14.65
N ASN A 21 -8.40 -0.18 -14.66
CA ASN A 21 -7.24 0.17 -15.46
C ASN A 21 -6.71 -1.07 -16.21
N PRO A 22 -7.49 -1.65 -17.15
CA PRO A 22 -7.12 -2.90 -17.82
C PRO A 22 -5.90 -2.75 -18.75
N ARG A 23 -5.54 -1.52 -19.12
CA ARG A 23 -4.44 -1.21 -20.04
C ARG A 23 -3.16 -0.72 -19.35
N ASN A 24 -3.11 -0.76 -18.02
CA ASN A 24 -1.97 -0.25 -17.24
C ASN A 24 -1.57 1.18 -17.66
N GLN A 25 -2.57 2.04 -17.84
CA GLN A 25 -2.32 3.45 -18.12
C GLN A 25 -1.59 4.09 -16.95
N ALA A 26 -0.73 5.05 -17.26
CA ALA A 26 0.01 5.78 -16.24
C ALA A 26 -0.95 6.47 -15.25
N PRO A 27 -0.59 6.53 -13.96
CA PRO A 27 -1.39 7.19 -12.93
C PRO A 27 -1.87 8.61 -13.29
N LEU A 28 -1.03 9.40 -13.98
CA LEU A 28 -1.35 10.77 -14.37
C LEU A 28 -2.60 10.86 -15.26
N SER A 29 -2.90 9.82 -16.04
CA SER A 29 -4.09 9.77 -16.89
C SER A 29 -5.41 9.73 -16.11
N PHE A 30 -5.35 9.53 -14.79
CA PHE A 30 -6.51 9.48 -13.90
C PHE A 30 -6.63 10.69 -12.99
N GLU A 31 -5.66 11.60 -13.01
CA GLU A 31 -5.66 12.79 -12.17
C GLU A 31 -6.43 13.93 -12.83
N ASP A 32 -7.20 14.67 -12.04
CA ASP A 32 -7.91 15.87 -12.47
C ASP A 32 -7.73 16.95 -11.40
N ALA A 33 -6.92 17.97 -11.70
CA ALA A 33 -6.64 19.06 -10.78
C ALA A 33 -7.83 19.98 -10.52
N GLU A 34 -8.67 20.21 -11.52
CA GLU A 34 -9.83 21.08 -11.38
C GLU A 34 -10.91 20.41 -10.53
N ALA A 35 -11.08 19.09 -10.67
CA ALA A 35 -12.00 18.29 -9.87
C ALA A 35 -11.42 17.83 -8.52
N GLY A 36 -10.14 18.11 -8.23
CA GLY A 36 -9.49 17.69 -6.99
C GLY A 36 -9.32 16.17 -6.86
N VAL A 37 -9.13 15.48 -7.99
CA VAL A 37 -8.87 14.03 -8.09
C VAL A 37 -7.38 13.79 -8.26
N ARG A 38 -6.83 12.92 -7.43
CA ARG A 38 -5.41 12.54 -7.42
C ARG A 38 -5.26 11.03 -7.28
N VAL A 39 -4.13 10.51 -7.76
CA VAL A 39 -3.70 9.16 -7.40
C VAL A 39 -2.84 9.25 -6.13
N PRO A 40 -3.10 8.44 -5.09
CA PRO A 40 -2.25 8.44 -3.90
C PRO A 40 -0.85 7.95 -4.27
N ARG A 41 0.16 8.68 -3.80
CA ARG A 41 1.57 8.29 -3.88
C ARG A 41 1.99 7.81 -2.51
N LEU A 42 2.23 6.50 -2.39
CA LEU A 42 2.52 5.85 -1.12
C LEU A 42 4.01 5.51 -1.09
N GLY A 43 4.74 6.12 -0.15
CA GLY A 43 6.10 5.73 0.17
C GLY A 43 6.14 4.42 0.97
N SER A 44 7.36 3.92 1.25
CA SER A 44 7.53 2.70 2.05
C SER A 44 6.92 2.84 3.45
N GLN A 45 7.08 4.01 4.09
CA GLN A 45 6.46 4.30 5.38
C GLN A 45 4.92 4.24 5.32
N ASP A 46 4.32 4.81 4.27
CA ASP A 46 2.86 4.77 4.09
C ASP A 46 2.37 3.33 3.92
N LEU A 47 3.05 2.54 3.09
CA LEU A 47 2.69 1.14 2.85
C LEU A 47 2.84 0.28 4.11
N LEU A 48 3.90 0.49 4.89
CA LEU A 48 4.11 -0.18 6.17
C LEU A 48 3.06 0.21 7.21
N ALA A 49 2.70 1.49 7.29
CA ALA A 49 1.65 1.98 8.17
C ALA A 49 0.26 1.44 7.78
N ILE A 50 -0.05 1.38 6.48
CA ILE A 50 -1.26 0.74 5.96
C ILE A 50 -1.27 -0.76 6.30
N ALA A 51 -0.14 -1.45 6.15
CA ALA A 51 -0.02 -2.87 6.49
C ALA A 51 -0.26 -3.12 7.98
N ARG A 52 0.29 -2.27 8.86
CA ARG A 52 0.04 -2.33 10.30
C ARG A 52 -1.43 -2.13 10.62
N TYR A 53 -2.04 -1.07 10.08
CA TYR A 53 -3.46 -0.82 10.25
C TYR A 53 -4.32 -2.01 9.76
N ALA A 54 -3.97 -2.59 8.61
CA ALA A 54 -4.65 -3.77 8.07
C ALA A 54 -4.61 -4.93 9.07
N ALA A 55 -3.45 -5.22 9.66
CA ALA A 55 -3.31 -6.24 10.70
C ALA A 55 -4.19 -5.95 11.93
N ASP A 56 -4.22 -4.68 12.37
CA ASP A 56 -5.03 -4.26 13.53
C ASP A 56 -6.55 -4.43 13.30
N VAL A 57 -7.01 -4.37 12.04
CA VAL A 57 -8.42 -4.57 11.68
C VAL A 57 -8.72 -5.96 11.11
N GLY A 58 -7.81 -6.92 11.29
CA GLY A 58 -8.05 -8.34 11.03
C GLY A 58 -7.62 -8.86 9.65
N PHE A 59 -6.82 -8.11 8.90
CA PHE A 59 -6.17 -8.61 7.68
C PHE A 59 -4.89 -9.37 8.04
N HIS A 60 -4.58 -10.38 7.24
CA HIS A 60 -3.28 -11.03 7.20
C HIS A 60 -2.36 -10.31 6.21
N ILE A 61 -1.10 -10.13 6.58
CA ILE A 61 -0.08 -9.60 5.69
C ILE A 61 0.61 -10.79 5.01
N ASP A 62 0.32 -11.01 3.73
CA ASP A 62 0.90 -12.10 2.96
C ASP A 62 2.36 -11.82 2.57
N GLY A 63 2.76 -10.55 2.56
CA GLY A 63 4.14 -10.12 2.32
C GLY A 63 4.22 -8.78 1.59
N PHE A 64 5.44 -8.38 1.27
CA PHE A 64 5.74 -7.10 0.65
C PHE A 64 6.28 -7.29 -0.77
N ILE A 65 6.17 -6.23 -1.57
CA ILE A 65 6.90 -6.09 -2.83
C ILE A 65 8.04 -5.14 -2.53
N ILE A 66 9.27 -5.63 -2.70
CA ILE A 66 10.50 -4.96 -2.29
C ILE A 66 11.38 -4.74 -3.51
N GLU A 67 11.91 -3.52 -3.63
CA GLU A 67 12.86 -3.11 -4.66
C GLU A 67 14.13 -2.57 -4.01
N ASP A 68 15.25 -2.65 -4.72
CA ASP A 68 16.52 -2.06 -4.29
C ASP A 68 16.60 -0.55 -4.56
N HIS A 69 17.74 0.05 -4.23
CA HIS A 69 18.00 1.46 -4.46
C HIS A 69 17.96 1.90 -5.94
N THR A 70 18.03 0.94 -6.88
CA THR A 70 17.92 1.16 -8.32
C THR A 70 16.49 0.94 -8.84
N LEU A 71 15.53 0.67 -7.95
CA LEU A 71 14.16 0.25 -8.29
C LEU A 71 14.12 -1.08 -9.05
N SER A 72 15.12 -1.94 -8.84
CA SER A 72 15.12 -3.29 -9.38
C SER A 72 14.43 -4.23 -8.38
N PRO A 73 13.57 -5.16 -8.85
CA PRO A 73 12.97 -6.17 -7.98
C PRO A 73 14.05 -7.01 -7.29
N VAL A 74 13.91 -7.19 -5.98
CA VAL A 74 14.75 -8.09 -5.19
C VAL A 74 14.41 -9.55 -5.57
N PRO A 75 15.39 -10.49 -5.59
CA PRO A 75 15.11 -11.90 -5.81
C PRO A 75 14.04 -12.46 -4.86
N THR A 76 13.26 -13.44 -5.33
CA THR A 76 12.09 -13.94 -4.58
C THR A 76 12.46 -14.50 -3.20
N GLU A 77 13.53 -15.28 -3.10
CA GLU A 77 13.97 -15.89 -1.83
C GLU A 77 14.30 -14.82 -0.79
N GLU A 78 15.08 -13.81 -1.18
CA GLU A 78 15.41 -12.67 -0.33
C GLU A 78 14.17 -11.81 -0.01
N THR A 79 13.26 -11.62 -0.97
CA THR A 79 12.00 -10.90 -0.74
C THR A 79 11.11 -11.60 0.29
N ASP A 80 11.07 -12.93 0.27
CA ASP A 80 10.27 -13.71 1.21
C ASP A 80 10.86 -13.62 2.63
N GLU A 81 12.18 -13.77 2.77
CA GLU A 81 12.89 -13.61 4.06
C GLU A 81 12.73 -12.19 4.63
N LEU A 82 12.91 -11.16 3.80
CA LEU A 82 12.69 -9.76 4.18
C LEU A 82 11.22 -9.52 4.54
N SER A 83 10.27 -10.07 3.78
CA SER A 83 8.86 -9.92 4.07
C SER A 83 8.48 -10.52 5.41
N GLU A 84 8.94 -11.73 5.72
CA GLU A 84 8.72 -12.35 7.03
C GLU A 84 9.31 -11.51 8.16
N THR A 85 10.53 -11.00 7.96
CA THR A 85 11.21 -10.14 8.92
C THR A 85 10.43 -8.84 9.16
N LEU A 86 9.97 -8.17 8.09
CA LEU A 86 9.16 -6.96 8.18
C LEU A 86 7.83 -7.21 8.89
N VAL A 87 7.16 -8.33 8.60
CA VAL A 87 5.91 -8.70 9.31
C VAL A 87 6.17 -8.86 10.80
N ASN A 88 7.26 -9.52 11.18
CA ASN A 88 7.64 -9.70 12.58
C ASN A 88 7.96 -8.37 13.29
N ILE A 89 8.70 -7.46 12.63
CA ILE A 89 9.00 -6.14 13.17
C ILE A 89 7.72 -5.29 13.28
N LEU A 90 6.86 -5.29 12.25
CA LEU A 90 5.58 -4.58 12.27
C LEU A 90 4.67 -5.03 13.41
N ALA A 91 4.67 -6.33 13.71
CA ALA A 91 3.88 -6.90 14.79
C ALA A 91 4.39 -6.44 16.17
N ARG A 92 5.72 -6.39 16.36
CA ARG A 92 6.37 -6.13 17.65
C ARG A 92 6.62 -4.65 17.94
N ASP A 93 7.16 -3.94 16.97
CA ASP A 93 7.78 -2.61 17.14
C ASP A 93 7.13 -1.54 16.24
N GLY A 94 6.27 -1.95 15.30
CA GLY A 94 5.46 -1.07 14.47
C GLY A 94 6.13 -0.58 13.19
N ALA A 95 5.43 0.27 12.44
CA ALA A 95 5.81 0.67 11.09
C ALA A 95 7.10 1.49 11.01
N PHE A 96 7.37 2.32 12.02
CA PHE A 96 8.60 3.12 12.06
C PHE A 96 9.86 2.25 12.20
N ALA A 97 9.83 1.25 13.09
CA ALA A 97 10.94 0.31 13.26
C ALA A 97 11.18 -0.53 11.99
N ALA A 98 10.11 -0.96 11.33
CA ALA A 98 10.21 -1.66 10.05
C ALA A 98 10.82 -0.79 8.94
N ALA A 99 10.53 0.51 8.93
CA ALA A 99 11.14 1.45 7.99
C ALA A 99 12.62 1.67 8.26
N LEU A 100 13.04 1.79 9.53
CA LEU A 100 14.46 1.90 9.90
C LEU A 100 15.25 0.66 9.49
N PHE A 101 14.68 -0.52 9.69
CA PHE A 101 15.28 -1.79 9.27
C PHE A 101 15.64 -1.81 7.77
N LEU A 102 14.74 -1.30 6.92
CA LEU A 102 14.99 -1.22 5.47
C LEU A 102 16.10 -0.24 5.08
N ASP A 103 16.20 0.87 5.81
CA ASP A 103 17.17 1.95 5.55
C ASP A 103 18.58 1.56 6.03
N ASP A 104 18.69 1.02 7.24
CA ASP A 104 19.96 0.73 7.90
C ASP A 104 20.69 -0.49 7.30
N GLU A 105 19.93 -1.52 6.88
CA GLU A 105 20.54 -2.82 6.60
C GLU A 105 20.83 -3.06 5.11
N PHE A 106 20.07 -2.45 4.18
CA PHE A 106 20.17 -2.83 2.75
C PHE A 106 19.81 -1.77 1.70
N GLY A 107 19.23 -0.62 2.05
CA GLY A 107 18.78 0.37 1.08
C GLY A 107 17.63 -0.14 0.20
N PHE A 108 16.70 -0.90 0.81
CA PHE A 108 15.52 -1.44 0.16
C PHE A 108 14.31 -0.52 0.31
N TYR A 109 13.38 -0.62 -0.64
CA TYR A 109 12.11 0.09 -0.62
C TYR A 109 10.94 -0.88 -0.74
N VAL A 110 9.96 -0.71 0.13
CA VAL A 110 8.65 -1.34 -0.06
C VAL A 110 7.90 -0.54 -1.12
N THR A 111 7.51 -1.19 -2.22
CA THR A 111 6.73 -0.62 -3.33
C THR A 111 5.34 -1.22 -3.45
N GLY A 112 5.02 -2.21 -2.63
CA GLY A 112 3.66 -2.70 -2.46
C GLY A 112 3.50 -3.64 -1.29
N VAL A 113 2.24 -3.94 -0.95
CA VAL A 113 1.86 -4.87 0.11
C VAL A 113 0.77 -5.80 -0.40
N ARG A 114 0.86 -7.08 -0.03
CA ARG A 114 -0.14 -8.11 -0.29
C ARG A 114 -0.86 -8.43 1.02
N LEU A 115 -2.18 -8.38 0.98
CA LEU A 115 -3.04 -8.52 2.15
C LEU A 115 -4.18 -9.49 1.82
N THR A 116 -4.57 -10.31 2.80
CA THR A 116 -5.74 -11.19 2.69
C THR A 116 -6.62 -11.02 3.92
N SER A 117 -7.94 -11.11 3.77
CA SER A 117 -8.86 -11.19 4.92
C SER A 117 -9.87 -12.32 4.70
N ALA A 118 -10.63 -12.67 5.74
CA ALA A 118 -11.67 -13.68 5.62
C ALA A 118 -12.78 -13.27 4.63
N ASP A 119 -13.13 -11.97 4.62
CA ASP A 119 -14.23 -11.42 3.82
C ASP A 119 -13.76 -10.95 2.43
N LEU A 120 -12.54 -10.39 2.36
CA LEU A 120 -11.92 -9.93 1.13
C LEU A 120 -10.86 -10.95 0.72
N ARG A 121 -11.14 -11.65 -0.38
CA ARG A 121 -10.12 -12.40 -1.15
C ARG A 121 -8.91 -11.47 -1.41
N SER A 122 -7.71 -12.06 -1.40
CA SER A 122 -6.41 -11.38 -1.48
C SER A 122 -6.41 -10.12 -2.34
N PHE A 123 -5.83 -9.05 -1.82
CA PHE A 123 -5.60 -7.80 -2.53
C PHE A 123 -4.15 -7.35 -2.43
N THR A 124 -3.68 -6.69 -3.48
CA THR A 124 -2.36 -6.03 -3.49
C THR A 124 -2.54 -4.54 -3.65
N LEU A 125 -1.84 -3.73 -2.84
CA LEU A 125 -1.75 -2.28 -3.00
C LEU A 125 -0.31 -1.90 -3.35
N LEU A 126 -0.13 -1.13 -4.43
CA LEU A 126 1.18 -0.65 -4.90
C LEU A 126 1.35 0.84 -4.62
N ARG A 127 2.61 1.29 -4.62
CA ARG A 127 3.04 2.67 -4.35
C ARG A 127 2.33 3.76 -5.18
N GLU A 128 1.88 3.41 -6.37
CA GLU A 128 1.19 4.33 -7.29
C GLU A 128 -0.34 4.23 -7.19
N GLY A 129 -0.87 3.77 -6.06
CA GLY A 129 -2.30 3.59 -5.87
C GLY A 129 -2.87 2.57 -6.85
N VAL A 130 -2.09 1.59 -7.30
CA VAL A 130 -2.60 0.50 -8.12
C VAL A 130 -3.04 -0.62 -7.20
N THR A 131 -4.26 -1.12 -7.38
CA THR A 131 -4.75 -2.29 -6.66
C THR A 131 -5.04 -3.46 -7.59
N ARG A 132 -4.78 -4.66 -7.07
CA ARG A 132 -5.20 -5.92 -7.67
C ARG A 132 -6.08 -6.63 -6.65
N SER A 133 -7.38 -6.56 -6.85
CA SER A 133 -8.38 -7.33 -6.11
C SER A 133 -9.36 -7.96 -7.09
N PRO A 134 -10.16 -8.95 -6.67
CA PRO A 134 -11.37 -9.32 -7.38
C PRO A 134 -12.28 -8.10 -7.59
N ALA A 135 -13.04 -8.09 -8.70
CA ALA A 135 -13.79 -6.92 -9.15
C ALA A 135 -14.89 -6.45 -8.16
N GLU A 136 -15.33 -7.32 -7.25
CA GLU A 136 -16.41 -7.04 -6.27
C GLU A 136 -15.88 -6.56 -4.91
N THR A 137 -14.57 -6.37 -4.77
CA THR A 137 -13.95 -5.96 -3.50
C THR A 137 -14.07 -4.45 -3.32
N HIS A 138 -14.96 -4.02 -2.41
CA HIS A 138 -15.11 -2.62 -2.00
C HIS A 138 -14.02 -2.23 -0.99
N LEU A 139 -12.87 -1.74 -1.46
CA LEU A 139 -11.74 -1.33 -0.62
C LEU A 139 -11.77 0.15 -0.21
N GLU A 140 -12.72 0.92 -0.71
CA GLU A 140 -12.75 2.38 -0.54
C GLU A 140 -12.79 2.80 0.93
N ASP A 141 -13.65 2.15 1.72
CA ASP A 141 -13.80 2.42 3.16
C ASP A 141 -12.55 2.01 3.95
N PHE A 142 -11.93 0.88 3.58
CA PHE A 142 -10.67 0.46 4.17
C PHE A 142 -9.57 1.49 3.90
N LEU A 143 -9.41 1.91 2.64
CA LEU A 143 -8.40 2.90 2.23
C LEU A 143 -8.64 4.25 2.89
N ALA A 144 -9.89 4.70 3.02
CA ALA A 144 -10.25 5.93 3.71
C ALA A 144 -9.78 5.92 5.17
N ARG A 145 -10.02 4.82 5.89
CA ARG A 145 -9.59 4.69 7.29
C ARG A 145 -8.09 4.50 7.42
N ALA A 146 -7.47 3.67 6.58
CA ALA A 146 -6.03 3.47 6.57
C ALA A 146 -5.29 4.81 6.35
N TRP A 147 -5.80 5.65 5.43
CA TRP A 147 -5.25 6.97 5.18
C TRP A 147 -5.22 7.88 6.42
N THR A 148 -6.29 7.83 7.24
CA THR A 148 -6.36 8.64 8.46
C THR A 148 -5.25 8.28 9.46
N VAL A 149 -4.94 6.99 9.58
CA VAL A 149 -3.87 6.51 10.45
C VAL A 149 -2.51 6.94 9.93
N VAL A 150 -2.27 6.81 8.62
CA VAL A 150 -0.96 7.14 8.03
C VAL A 150 -0.60 8.62 8.20
N HIS A 151 -1.57 9.53 8.02
CA HIS A 151 -1.27 10.97 7.90
C HIS A 151 -1.67 11.81 9.12
N PHE A 152 -2.43 11.26 10.06
CA PHE A 152 -2.98 12.01 11.19
C PHE A 152 -2.92 11.28 12.54
N SER A 153 -2.11 10.21 12.66
CA SER A 153 -1.82 9.54 13.94
C SER A 153 -0.53 9.99 14.60
#